data_AF-A0A7W5CK56-F1
#
_entry.id   AF-A0A7W5CK56-F1
#
_cell.length_a   1.000
_cell.length_b   1.000
_cell.length_c   1.000
_cell.angle_alpha   90.00
_cell.angle_beta   90.00
_cell.angle_gamma   90.00
#
_symmetry.space_group_name_H-M   'P 1'
#
loop_
_entity.id
_entity.type
_entity.pdbx_description
1 polymer ?
#
loop_
_entity_poly.entity_id
_entity_poly.type
_entity_poly.pdbx_seq_one_letter_code
_entity_poly.pdbx_strand_id
1 'polypeptide(L)'
;MSDDAPSARPAVRWIVVAVVALAVVAVAFAIGRFTAFGATAAPAHPSETSADAGFARDMQVHHTQAVLMAMEIYRKTDDDELRTLSYDIATGQSGQRGEMYGWLVEWGLPQASSQPLMTWMEASGEHSHGDTAALTQQQLLTEMGMASDAELDELRTLQGQPADCLFLGLMTRHHQGAIPMAQAVIELGDDPRVKEVAGTIVSGQSAEIDAMRDIQSRLGCSA
;
A
#
# COMPACT_ATOMS: atom_id res chain seq x y z
N MET A 1 95.78 1.39 5.95
CA MET A 1 94.86 2.13 5.06
C MET A 1 94.86 1.38 3.74
N SER A 2 93.77 0.80 3.26
CA SER A 2 92.41 1.34 3.29
C SER A 2 91.35 0.25 3.51
N ASP A 3 90.27 0.66 4.17
CA ASP A 3 89.00 -0.03 4.29
C ASP A 3 88.36 -0.31 2.93
N ASP A 4 87.61 -1.41 2.80
CA ASP A 4 86.40 -1.42 1.97
C ASP A 4 85.36 -2.43 2.49
N ALA A 5 84.11 -1.97 2.50
CA ALA A 5 82.98 -2.43 3.30
C ALA A 5 82.20 -3.63 2.69
N PRO A 6 81.40 -4.38 3.49
CA PRO A 6 80.68 -5.55 3.02
C PRO A 6 79.41 -5.21 2.19
N SER A 7 79.33 -5.82 1.00
CA SER A 7 78.20 -5.73 0.05
C SER A 7 76.97 -6.54 0.49
N ALA A 8 76.17 -6.03 1.44
CA ALA A 8 74.90 -6.65 1.80
C ALA A 8 73.73 -6.09 0.97
N ARG A 9 73.40 -6.66 -0.20
CA ARG A 9 72.25 -6.20 -1.04
C ARG A 9 71.35 -7.22 -1.77
N PRO A 10 71.35 -8.54 -1.52
CA PRO A 10 70.33 -9.42 -2.11
C PRO A 10 69.03 -9.51 -1.30
N ALA A 11 69.10 -9.54 0.04
CA ALA A 11 67.93 -9.80 0.90
C ALA A 11 66.89 -8.66 0.88
N VAL A 12 67.34 -7.40 0.83
CA VAL A 12 66.46 -6.22 0.81
C VAL A 12 65.60 -6.18 -0.45
N ARG A 13 66.13 -6.61 -1.59
CA ARG A 13 65.38 -6.65 -2.87
C ARG A 13 64.23 -7.65 -2.83
N TRP A 14 64.47 -8.84 -2.26
CA TRP A 14 63.43 -9.86 -2.13
C TRP A 14 62.36 -9.47 -1.10
N ILE A 15 62.73 -8.77 -0.02
CA ILE A 15 61.77 -8.21 0.94
C ILE A 15 60.88 -7.15 0.28
N VAL A 16 61.45 -6.24 -0.51
CA VAL A 16 60.67 -5.21 -1.23
C VAL A 16 59.70 -5.86 -2.23
N VAL A 17 60.15 -6.87 -2.99
CA VAL A 17 59.28 -7.59 -3.93
C VAL A 17 58.15 -8.32 -3.20
N ALA A 18 58.43 -8.97 -2.07
CA ALA A 18 57.41 -9.64 -1.27
C ALA A 18 56.37 -8.64 -0.70
N VAL A 19 56.80 -7.48 -0.21
CA VAL A 19 55.92 -6.43 0.30
C VAL A 19 55.04 -5.85 -0.81
N VAL A 20 55.59 -5.59 -2.00
CA VAL A 20 54.81 -5.10 -3.15
C VAL A 20 53.80 -6.14 -3.61
N ALA A 21 54.18 -7.42 -3.70
CA ALA A 21 53.26 -8.49 -4.06
C ALA A 21 52.11 -8.62 -3.05
N LEU A 22 52.42 -8.53 -1.75
CA LEU A 22 51.42 -8.56 -0.68
C LEU A 22 50.45 -7.36 -0.77
N ALA A 23 50.98 -6.17 -1.07
CA ALA A 23 50.17 -4.96 -1.25
C ALA A 23 49.24 -5.09 -2.46
N VAL A 24 49.71 -5.63 -3.59
CA VAL A 24 48.88 -5.87 -4.78
C VAL A 24 47.78 -6.88 -4.49
N VAL A 25 48.07 -7.97 -3.77
CA VAL A 25 47.07 -8.97 -3.36
C VAL A 25 46.04 -8.35 -2.42
N ALA A 26 46.47 -7.53 -1.44
CA ALA A 26 45.57 -6.84 -0.53
C ALA A 26 44.65 -5.85 -1.27
N VAL A 27 45.17 -5.10 -2.24
CA VAL A 27 44.39 -4.19 -3.08
C VAL A 27 43.42 -4.96 -3.97
N ALA A 28 43.85 -6.04 -4.62
CA ALA A 28 42.98 -6.89 -5.43
C ALA A 28 41.87 -7.54 -4.60
N PHE A 29 42.18 -7.99 -3.38
CA PHE A 29 41.20 -8.52 -2.44
C PHE A 29 40.20 -7.44 -1.99
N ALA A 30 40.68 -6.23 -1.68
CA ALA A 30 39.82 -5.11 -1.31
C ALA A 30 38.89 -4.69 -2.46
N ILE A 31 39.41 -4.59 -3.68
CA ILE A 31 38.62 -4.31 -4.90
C ILE A 31 37.59 -5.42 -5.11
N GLY A 32 37.99 -6.69 -5.06
CA GLY A 32 37.10 -7.84 -5.21
C GLY A 32 36.00 -7.90 -4.15
N ARG A 33 36.31 -7.55 -2.89
CA ARG A 33 35.33 -7.40 -1.81
C ARG A 33 34.34 -6.27 -2.11
N PHE A 34 34.79 -5.14 -2.63
CA PHE A 34 33.94 -3.99 -2.94
C PHE A 34 33.03 -4.24 -4.15
N THR A 35 33.52 -4.96 -5.17
CA THR A 35 32.72 -5.29 -6.36
C THR A 35 31.77 -6.49 -6.16
N ALA A 36 32.13 -7.46 -5.31
CA ALA A 36 31.31 -8.66 -5.07
C ALA A 36 30.29 -8.47 -3.93
N PHE A 37 30.58 -7.63 -2.91
CA PHE A 37 29.67 -7.37 -1.79
C PHE A 37 28.99 -5.98 -1.86
N GLY A 38 29.47 -5.05 -2.69
CA GLY A 38 28.84 -3.75 -2.90
C GLY A 38 27.62 -3.79 -3.84
N ALA A 39 27.30 -4.97 -4.39
CA ALA A 39 26.24 -5.17 -5.37
C ALA A 39 25.21 -6.23 -4.93
N THR A 40 24.97 -6.39 -3.63
CA THR A 40 23.62 -6.81 -3.22
C THR A 40 22.71 -5.64 -3.56
N ALA A 41 22.17 -5.62 -4.78
CA ALA A 41 21.12 -4.69 -5.14
C ALA A 41 20.08 -4.74 -4.02
N ALA A 42 19.81 -3.60 -3.40
CA ALA A 42 18.64 -3.48 -2.53
C ALA A 42 17.45 -4.06 -3.30
N PRO A 43 16.50 -4.75 -2.63
CA PRO A 43 15.29 -5.19 -3.31
C PRO A 43 14.71 -3.98 -4.05
N ALA A 44 14.48 -4.14 -5.36
CA ALA A 44 13.95 -3.06 -6.17
C ALA A 44 12.60 -2.67 -5.59
N HIS A 45 12.50 -1.47 -5.02
CA HIS A 45 11.23 -0.95 -4.55
C HIS A 45 10.29 -0.73 -5.73
N PRO A 46 8.96 -0.86 -5.54
CA PRO A 46 7.99 -0.56 -6.58
C PRO A 46 8.21 0.83 -7.17
N SER A 47 8.02 0.98 -8.48
CA SER A 47 8.11 2.28 -9.14
C SER A 47 6.94 3.18 -8.74
N GLU A 48 7.07 4.49 -8.95
CA GLU A 48 6.02 5.45 -8.62
C GLU A 48 4.68 5.15 -9.33
N THR A 49 4.75 4.56 -10.53
CA THR A 49 3.59 4.20 -11.37
C THR A 49 3.22 2.72 -11.28
N SER A 50 3.80 1.97 -10.35
CA SER A 50 3.48 0.56 -10.13
C SER A 50 2.05 0.38 -9.60
N ALA A 51 1.49 -0.82 -9.81
CA ALA A 51 0.20 -1.19 -9.23
C ALA A 51 0.24 -1.14 -7.70
N ASP A 52 1.33 -1.57 -7.07
CA ASP A 52 1.51 -1.52 -5.61
C ASP A 52 1.42 -0.08 -5.08
N ALA A 53 2.12 0.87 -5.72
CA ALA A 53 2.11 2.27 -5.33
C ALA A 53 0.78 2.96 -5.64
N GLY A 54 0.16 2.64 -6.79
CA GLY A 54 -1.15 3.15 -7.16
C GLY A 54 -2.24 2.69 -6.19
N PHE A 55 -2.33 1.39 -5.95
CA PHE A 55 -3.26 0.80 -4.99
C PHE A 55 -3.10 1.39 -3.60
N ALA A 56 -1.86 1.49 -3.09
CA ALA A 56 -1.59 2.04 -1.77
C ALA A 56 -2.08 3.49 -1.64
N ARG A 57 -2.02 4.31 -2.69
CA ARG A 57 -2.53 5.69 -2.64
C ARG A 57 -4.04 5.74 -2.72
N ASP A 58 -4.62 5.06 -3.70
CA ASP A 58 -6.05 5.13 -3.96
C ASP A 58 -6.86 4.48 -2.84
N MET A 59 -6.40 3.35 -2.31
CA MET A 59 -7.06 2.68 -1.20
C MET A 59 -6.86 3.43 0.13
N GLN A 60 -5.82 4.26 0.30
CA GLN A 60 -5.75 5.20 1.43
C GLN A 60 -6.84 6.28 1.37
N VAL A 61 -7.12 6.80 0.17
CA VAL A 61 -8.22 7.76 -0.06
C VAL A 61 -9.55 7.09 0.26
N HIS A 62 -9.76 5.88 -0.27
CA HIS A 62 -10.95 5.07 -0.03
C HIS A 62 -11.18 4.79 1.46
N HIS A 63 -10.19 4.21 2.15
CA HIS A 63 -10.27 3.91 3.59
C HIS A 63 -10.47 5.13 4.46
N THR A 64 -9.98 6.30 4.04
CA THR A 64 -10.23 7.54 4.78
C THR A 64 -11.72 7.88 4.82
N GLN A 65 -12.46 7.68 3.73
CA GLN A 65 -13.89 7.96 3.71
C GLN A 65 -14.68 6.93 4.53
N ALA A 66 -14.33 5.64 4.45
CA ALA A 66 -14.96 4.62 5.30
C ALA A 66 -14.80 4.92 6.79
N VAL A 67 -13.60 5.28 7.24
CA VAL A 67 -13.36 5.66 8.65
C VAL A 67 -14.22 6.86 9.07
N LEU A 68 -14.37 7.86 8.19
CA LEU A 68 -15.23 9.02 8.45
C LEU A 68 -16.71 8.61 8.59
N MET A 69 -17.25 7.81 7.67
CA MET A 69 -18.64 7.32 7.73
C MET A 69 -18.88 6.45 8.96
N ALA A 70 -17.96 5.53 9.25
CA ALA A 70 -18.07 4.60 10.36
C ALA A 70 -18.03 5.31 11.73
N MET A 71 -17.15 6.31 11.88
CA MET A 71 -17.10 7.12 13.10
C MET A 71 -18.29 8.09 13.23
N GLU A 72 -18.95 8.46 12.13
CA GLU A 72 -20.20 9.23 12.16
C GLU A 72 -21.34 8.38 12.73
N ILE A 73 -21.54 7.17 12.21
CA ILE A 73 -22.65 6.32 12.67
C ILE A 73 -22.40 5.74 14.07
N TYR A 74 -21.15 5.39 14.40
CA TYR A 74 -20.76 4.88 15.73
C TYR A 74 -21.26 5.78 16.87
N ARG A 75 -21.22 7.11 16.66
CA ARG A 75 -21.63 8.12 17.63
C ARG A 75 -23.15 8.32 17.73
N LYS A 76 -23.91 7.84 16.75
CA LYS A 76 -25.33 8.18 16.56
C LYS A 76 -26.28 7.00 16.67
N THR A 77 -25.84 5.82 16.25
CA THR A 77 -26.69 4.64 16.26
C THR A 77 -27.02 4.27 17.71
N ASP A 78 -28.24 3.78 17.92
CA ASP A 78 -28.66 3.13 19.17
C ASP A 78 -28.51 1.60 19.07
N ASP A 79 -28.19 1.05 17.90
CA ASP A 79 -28.05 -0.38 17.65
C ASP A 79 -26.65 -0.92 18.01
N ASP A 80 -26.57 -1.87 18.94
CA ASP A 80 -25.30 -2.37 19.47
C ASP A 80 -24.47 -3.15 18.44
N GLU A 81 -25.14 -3.89 17.55
CA GLU A 81 -24.47 -4.68 16.50
C GLU A 81 -23.89 -3.74 15.44
N LEU A 82 -24.66 -2.75 14.99
CA LEU A 82 -24.17 -1.72 14.08
C LEU A 82 -23.04 -0.90 14.69
N ARG A 83 -23.13 -0.56 15.98
CA ARG A 83 -22.07 0.17 16.68
C ARG A 83 -20.77 -0.63 16.73
N THR A 84 -20.87 -1.94 16.97
CA THR A 84 -19.71 -2.84 16.98
C THR A 84 -19.10 -2.93 15.58
N LEU A 85 -19.90 -3.22 14.57
CA LEU A 85 -19.45 -3.29 13.17
C LEU A 85 -18.76 -1.99 12.73
N SER A 86 -19.34 -0.84 13.08
CA SER A 86 -18.79 0.47 12.72
C SER A 86 -17.43 0.72 13.39
N TYR A 87 -17.25 0.27 14.64
CA TYR A 87 -15.96 0.34 15.31
C TYR A 87 -14.92 -0.57 14.65
N ASP A 88 -15.31 -1.80 14.29
CA ASP A 88 -14.43 -2.77 13.64
C ASP A 88 -13.97 -2.28 12.27
N ILE A 89 -14.90 -1.77 11.44
CA ILE A 89 -14.57 -1.16 10.14
C ILE A 89 -13.58 -0.01 10.33
N ALA A 90 -13.86 0.91 11.25
CA ALA A 90 -13.02 2.08 11.44
C ALA A 90 -11.61 1.74 11.93
N THR A 91 -11.48 0.77 12.83
CA THR A 91 -10.17 0.35 13.36
C THR A 91 -9.40 -0.50 12.35
N GLY A 92 -10.06 -1.47 11.70
CA GLY A 92 -9.48 -2.30 10.66
C GLY A 92 -8.98 -1.49 9.47
N GLN A 93 -9.82 -0.62 8.92
CA GLN A 93 -9.44 0.22 7.78
C GLN A 93 -8.40 1.30 8.16
N SER A 94 -8.42 1.81 9.40
CA SER A 94 -7.34 2.69 9.87
C SER A 94 -5.99 1.97 9.94
N GLY A 95 -5.97 0.70 10.37
CA GLY A 95 -4.77 -0.14 10.40
C GLY A 95 -4.21 -0.38 9.00
N GLN A 96 -5.04 -0.85 8.08
CA GLN A 96 -4.66 -1.07 6.67
C GLN A 96 -4.18 0.22 5.99
N ARG A 97 -4.81 1.37 6.29
CA ARG A 97 -4.34 2.68 5.81
C ARG A 97 -2.93 3.01 6.32
N GLY A 98 -2.64 2.67 7.57
CA GLY A 98 -1.30 2.82 8.16
C GLY A 98 -0.25 1.94 7.49
N GLU A 99 -0.60 0.72 7.11
CA GLU A 99 0.28 -0.19 6.36
C GLU A 99 0.63 0.41 4.98
N MET A 100 -0.38 0.82 4.22
CA MET A 100 -0.20 1.45 2.90
C MET A 100 0.64 2.74 2.97
N TYR A 101 0.38 3.58 3.98
CA TYR A 101 1.20 4.76 4.25
C TYR A 101 2.66 4.37 4.51
N GLY A 102 2.87 3.37 5.37
CA GLY A 102 4.18 2.86 5.76
C GLY A 102 4.97 2.31 4.57
N TRP A 103 4.32 1.57 3.68
CA TRP A 103 4.95 1.07 2.46
C TRP A 103 5.44 2.19 1.55
N LEU A 104 4.62 3.21 1.30
CA LEU A 104 5.03 4.36 0.48
C LEU A 104 6.23 5.09 1.11
N VAL A 105 6.29 5.22 2.44
CA VAL A 105 7.48 5.76 3.13
C VAL A 105 8.70 4.85 2.94
N GLU A 106 8.54 3.54 3.12
CA GLU A 106 9.61 2.54 2.96
C GLU A 106 10.18 2.55 1.54
N TRP A 107 9.31 2.67 0.54
CA TRP A 107 9.68 2.71 -0.88
C TRP A 107 10.21 4.09 -1.33
N GLY A 108 10.18 5.10 -0.46
CA GLY A 108 10.61 6.46 -0.79
C GLY A 108 9.69 7.17 -1.79
N LEU A 109 8.41 6.80 -1.84
CA LEU A 109 7.41 7.31 -2.77
C LEU A 109 6.50 8.37 -2.11
N PRO A 110 5.95 9.33 -2.89
CA PRO A 110 5.01 10.31 -2.38
C PRO A 110 3.67 9.64 -1.99
N GLN A 111 3.04 10.17 -0.93
CA GLN A 111 1.74 9.70 -0.42
C GLN A 111 0.56 10.03 -1.35
N ALA A 112 0.72 11.01 -2.24
CA ALA A 112 -0.26 11.39 -3.23
C ALA A 112 0.34 11.24 -4.63
N SER A 113 -0.52 10.95 -5.61
CA SER A 113 -0.17 10.89 -7.03
C SER A 113 -0.63 12.16 -7.73
N SER A 114 0.07 12.56 -8.79
CA SER A 114 -0.41 13.56 -9.74
C SER A 114 -1.24 12.95 -10.88
N GLN A 115 -1.26 11.62 -10.99
CA GLN A 115 -2.10 10.90 -11.94
C GLN A 115 -3.53 10.80 -11.41
N PRO A 116 -4.53 10.68 -12.31
CA PRO A 116 -5.89 10.34 -11.92
C PRO A 116 -5.94 9.06 -11.07
N LEU A 117 -6.99 8.93 -10.25
CA LEU A 117 -7.25 7.69 -9.52
C LEU A 117 -7.40 6.52 -10.50
N MET A 118 -7.05 5.33 -10.05
CA MET A 118 -7.27 4.06 -10.75
C MET A 118 -6.47 3.89 -12.05
N THR A 119 -5.63 4.85 -12.46
CA THR A 119 -4.75 4.71 -13.64
C THR A 119 -3.86 3.48 -13.58
N TRP A 120 -3.45 3.06 -12.37
CA TRP A 120 -2.64 1.86 -12.17
C TRP A 120 -3.37 0.55 -12.53
N MET A 121 -4.71 0.57 -12.63
CA MET A 121 -5.52 -0.60 -12.99
C MET A 121 -5.69 -0.79 -14.50
N GLU A 122 -5.29 0.17 -15.33
CA GLU A 122 -5.40 0.07 -16.81
C GLU A 122 -4.64 -1.14 -17.39
N ALA A 123 -3.61 -1.62 -16.68
CA ALA A 123 -2.84 -2.80 -17.07
C ALA A 123 -3.60 -4.14 -16.87
N SER A 124 -4.77 -4.15 -16.21
CA SER A 124 -5.44 -5.39 -15.77
C SER A 124 -6.11 -6.21 -16.88
N GLY A 125 -6.29 -5.69 -18.10
CA GLY A 125 -6.65 -6.44 -19.33
C GLY A 125 -7.99 -7.20 -19.37
N GLU A 126 -8.40 -7.85 -18.28
CA GLU A 126 -9.56 -8.74 -18.15
C GLU A 126 -10.61 -8.23 -17.14
N HIS A 127 -10.26 -7.28 -16.26
CA HIS A 127 -11.15 -6.64 -15.28
C HIS A 127 -11.38 -5.13 -15.50
N SER A 128 -11.20 -4.66 -16.75
CA SER A 128 -11.42 -3.24 -17.11
C SER A 128 -12.89 -2.85 -16.90
N HIS A 129 -13.16 -2.08 -15.84
CA HIS A 129 -14.37 -1.32 -15.63
C HIS A 129 -14.39 -0.13 -16.61
N GLY A 130 -14.55 -0.41 -17.91
CA GLY A 130 -14.50 0.60 -18.95
C GLY A 130 -13.15 1.32 -19.06
N ASP A 131 -13.08 2.24 -20.03
CA ASP A 131 -11.90 3.08 -20.26
C ASP A 131 -11.82 4.15 -19.16
N THR A 132 -11.27 3.80 -17.99
CA THR A 132 -11.13 4.71 -16.84
C THR A 132 -10.34 5.98 -17.21
N ALA A 133 -9.52 5.92 -18.25
CA ALA A 133 -8.77 7.07 -18.78
C ALA A 133 -9.68 8.19 -19.31
N ALA A 134 -10.92 7.89 -19.70
CA ALA A 134 -11.91 8.86 -20.18
C ALA A 134 -12.84 9.41 -19.08
N LEU A 135 -12.75 8.88 -17.85
CA LEU A 135 -13.62 9.26 -16.75
C LEU A 135 -13.11 10.52 -16.06
N THR A 136 -14.06 11.38 -15.65
CA THR A 136 -13.77 12.48 -14.74
C THR A 136 -13.42 11.95 -13.34
N GLN A 137 -12.71 12.76 -12.55
CA GLN A 137 -12.41 12.44 -11.15
C GLN A 137 -13.65 12.02 -10.34
N GLN A 138 -14.79 12.69 -10.57
CA GLN A 138 -16.05 12.35 -9.88
C GLN A 138 -16.58 10.97 -10.29
N GLN A 139 -16.47 10.61 -11.57
CA GLN A 139 -16.87 9.30 -12.05
C GLN A 139 -15.96 8.21 -11.50
N LEU A 140 -14.65 8.45 -11.40
CA LEU A 140 -13.71 7.52 -10.77
C LEU A 140 -14.05 7.25 -9.31
N LEU A 141 -14.39 8.30 -8.54
CA LEU A 141 -14.86 8.13 -7.17
C LEU A 141 -16.14 7.27 -7.09
N THR A 142 -17.07 7.45 -8.04
CA THR A 142 -18.28 6.62 -8.13
C THR A 142 -17.95 5.16 -8.44
N GLU A 143 -17.03 4.88 -9.37
CA GLU A 143 -16.59 3.50 -9.67
C GLU A 143 -15.89 2.85 -8.47
N MET A 144 -15.18 3.64 -7.68
CA MET A 144 -14.62 3.20 -6.39
C MET A 144 -15.69 3.03 -5.29
N GLY A 145 -16.97 3.25 -5.58
CA GLY A 145 -18.07 3.09 -4.61
C GLY A 145 -18.17 4.22 -3.57
N MET A 146 -17.37 5.28 -3.70
CA MET A 146 -17.31 6.37 -2.74
C MET A 146 -18.68 7.06 -2.56
N ALA A 147 -18.97 7.45 -1.32
CA ALA A 147 -20.04 8.39 -1.02
C ALA A 147 -19.70 9.78 -1.60
N SER A 148 -20.69 10.41 -2.20
CA SER A 148 -20.63 11.81 -2.60
C SER A 148 -20.70 12.73 -1.39
N ASP A 149 -20.26 13.99 -1.55
CA ASP A 149 -20.36 14.99 -0.49
C ASP A 149 -21.80 15.18 0.00
N ALA A 150 -22.79 15.12 -0.91
CA ALA A 150 -24.20 15.21 -0.57
C ALA A 150 -24.67 14.05 0.31
N GLU A 151 -24.25 12.81 0.01
CA GLU A 151 -24.58 11.64 0.83
C GLU A 151 -23.88 11.68 2.20
N LEU A 152 -22.63 12.16 2.25
CA LEU A 152 -21.91 12.37 3.51
C LEU A 152 -22.57 13.43 4.37
N ASP A 153 -23.04 14.53 3.78
CA ASP A 153 -23.80 15.56 4.47
C ASP A 153 -25.16 15.05 4.94
N GLU A 154 -25.86 14.26 4.13
CA GLU A 154 -27.10 13.61 4.54
C GLU A 154 -26.86 12.70 5.76
N LEU A 155 -25.84 11.84 5.73
CA LEU A 155 -25.45 10.99 6.87
C LEU A 155 -25.13 11.80 8.13
N ARG A 156 -24.52 12.98 8.00
CA ARG A 156 -24.25 13.90 9.12
C ARG A 156 -25.53 14.51 9.70
N THR A 157 -26.58 14.67 8.92
CA THR A 157 -27.84 15.27 9.40
C THR A 157 -28.84 14.27 9.95
N LEU A 158 -28.91 13.06 9.38
CA LEU A 158 -29.83 12.02 9.83
C LEU A 158 -29.46 11.50 11.22
N GLN A 159 -30.48 10.97 11.90
CA GLN A 159 -30.39 10.33 13.22
C GLN A 159 -31.25 9.08 13.27
N GLY A 160 -30.98 8.20 14.24
CA GLY A 160 -31.71 6.94 14.44
C GLY A 160 -31.68 6.04 13.22
N GLN A 161 -32.73 5.23 13.07
CA GLN A 161 -32.82 4.22 12.00
C GLN A 161 -32.60 4.77 10.57
N PRO A 162 -33.08 5.98 10.17
CA PRO A 162 -32.72 6.54 8.87
C PRO A 162 -31.21 6.72 8.65
N ALA A 163 -30.47 7.15 9.67
CA ALA A 163 -29.01 7.27 9.58
C ALA A 163 -28.34 5.89 9.48
N ASP A 164 -28.83 4.93 10.28
CA ASP A 164 -28.34 3.55 10.27
C ASP A 164 -28.50 2.92 8.88
N CYS A 165 -29.69 3.03 8.29
CA CYS A 165 -29.98 2.50 6.97
C CYS A 165 -29.17 3.18 5.86
N LEU A 166 -29.00 4.52 5.92
CA LEU A 166 -28.16 5.24 4.96
C LEU A 166 -26.69 4.78 5.07
N PHE A 167 -26.14 4.72 6.28
CA PHE A 167 -24.76 4.24 6.49
C PHE A 167 -24.56 2.85 5.90
N LEU A 168 -25.45 1.90 6.22
CA LEU A 168 -25.34 0.52 5.74
C LEU A 168 -25.37 0.44 4.21
N GLY A 169 -26.22 1.24 3.56
CA GLY A 169 -26.28 1.32 2.10
C GLY A 169 -25.00 1.90 1.49
N LEU A 170 -24.52 3.02 2.03
CA LEU A 170 -23.29 3.68 1.58
C LEU A 170 -22.07 2.78 1.77
N MET A 171 -21.91 2.18 2.96
CA MET A 171 -20.77 1.35 3.27
C MET A 171 -20.79 0.02 2.48
N THR A 172 -21.98 -0.55 2.22
CA THR A 172 -22.09 -1.70 1.32
C THR A 172 -21.58 -1.37 -0.08
N ARG A 173 -22.00 -0.23 -0.65
CA ARG A 173 -21.53 0.22 -1.97
C ARG A 173 -20.02 0.53 -1.97
N HIS A 174 -19.54 1.16 -0.92
CA HIS A 174 -18.13 1.49 -0.73
C HIS A 174 -17.26 0.22 -0.73
N HIS A 175 -17.64 -0.80 0.03
CA HIS A 175 -16.95 -2.10 0.04
C HIS A 175 -17.00 -2.82 -1.31
N GLN A 176 -18.13 -2.74 -2.02
CA GLN A 176 -18.27 -3.29 -3.36
C GLN A 176 -17.32 -2.63 -4.37
N GLY A 177 -16.98 -1.35 -4.19
CA GLY A 177 -15.99 -0.65 -5.00
C GLY A 177 -14.55 -1.03 -4.68
N ALA A 178 -14.22 -1.30 -3.40
CA ALA A 178 -12.87 -1.69 -3.01
C ALA A 178 -12.48 -3.14 -3.34
N ILE A 179 -13.44 -4.07 -3.42
CA ILE A 179 -13.12 -5.48 -3.72
C ILE A 179 -12.44 -5.64 -5.10
N PRO A 180 -12.97 -5.06 -6.20
CA PRO A 180 -12.29 -5.08 -7.50
C PRO A 180 -10.91 -4.43 -7.49
N MET A 181 -10.73 -3.31 -6.75
CA MET A 181 -9.41 -2.70 -6.57
C MET A 181 -8.42 -3.67 -5.93
N ALA A 182 -8.83 -4.32 -4.83
CA ALA A 182 -7.97 -5.28 -4.14
C ALA A 182 -7.67 -6.52 -5.00
N GLN A 183 -8.63 -6.98 -5.81
CA GLN A 183 -8.40 -8.06 -6.78
C GLN A 183 -7.38 -7.65 -7.86
N ALA A 184 -7.50 -6.44 -8.41
CA ALA A 184 -6.58 -5.95 -9.43
C ALA A 184 -5.13 -5.85 -8.94
N VAL A 185 -4.88 -5.42 -7.69
CA VAL A 185 -3.50 -5.36 -7.17
C VAL A 185 -2.93 -6.75 -6.88
N ILE A 186 -3.76 -7.75 -6.55
CA ILE A 186 -3.31 -9.14 -6.43
C ILE A 186 -2.75 -9.64 -7.77
N GLU A 187 -3.37 -9.25 -8.87
CA GLU A 187 -2.96 -9.63 -10.22
C GLU A 187 -1.76 -8.81 -10.72
N LEU A 188 -1.82 -7.48 -10.57
CA LEU A 188 -0.89 -6.54 -11.17
C LEU A 188 0.33 -6.18 -10.30
N GLY A 189 0.21 -6.30 -8.98
CA GLY A 189 1.28 -5.92 -8.05
C GLY A 189 2.45 -6.90 -8.07
N ASP A 190 3.59 -6.46 -7.53
CA ASP A 190 4.79 -7.27 -7.40
C ASP A 190 5.17 -7.52 -5.92
N ASP A 191 4.74 -6.65 -4.99
CA ASP A 191 5.09 -6.80 -3.56
C ASP A 191 4.17 -7.82 -2.86
N PRO A 192 4.70 -8.94 -2.34
CA PRO A 192 3.88 -9.99 -1.71
C PRO A 192 3.10 -9.50 -0.48
N ARG A 193 3.60 -8.49 0.23
CA ARG A 193 2.92 -7.91 1.40
C ARG A 193 1.65 -7.17 0.98
N VAL A 194 1.71 -6.47 -0.15
CA VAL A 194 0.54 -5.77 -0.73
C VAL A 194 -0.53 -6.79 -1.11
N LYS A 195 -0.14 -7.89 -1.76
CA LYS A 195 -1.08 -8.96 -2.15
C LYS A 195 -1.74 -9.65 -0.95
N GLU A 196 -0.99 -9.88 0.12
CA GLU A 196 -1.51 -10.47 1.36
C GLU A 196 -2.59 -9.58 2.01
N VAL A 197 -2.29 -8.29 2.15
CA VAL A 197 -3.25 -7.32 2.70
C VAL A 197 -4.45 -7.17 1.76
N ALA A 198 -4.24 -7.13 0.44
CA ALA A 198 -5.34 -7.10 -0.53
C ALA A 198 -6.26 -8.33 -0.42
N GLY A 199 -5.70 -9.53 -0.20
CA GLY A 199 -6.50 -10.74 0.07
C GLY A 199 -7.31 -10.64 1.37
N THR A 200 -6.74 -10.02 2.40
CA THR A 200 -7.44 -9.73 3.66
C THR A 200 -8.56 -8.71 3.46
N ILE A 201 -8.34 -7.69 2.62
CA ILE A 201 -9.35 -6.69 2.24
C ILE A 201 -10.52 -7.36 1.50
N VAL A 202 -10.24 -8.23 0.52
CA VAL A 202 -11.29 -8.94 -0.23
C VAL A 202 -12.15 -9.79 0.70
N SER A 203 -11.52 -10.62 1.54
CA SER A 203 -12.25 -11.50 2.46
C SER A 203 -12.98 -10.75 3.56
N GLY A 204 -12.33 -9.77 4.21
CA GLY A 204 -12.91 -8.95 5.27
C GLY A 204 -14.10 -8.13 4.79
N GLN A 205 -13.93 -7.38 3.70
CA GLN A 205 -15.02 -6.56 3.17
C GLN A 205 -16.19 -7.39 2.63
N SER A 206 -15.95 -8.59 2.12
CA SER A 206 -17.04 -9.49 1.71
C SER A 206 -17.88 -9.94 2.92
N ALA A 207 -17.22 -10.30 4.03
CA ALA A 207 -17.90 -10.66 5.26
C ALA A 207 -18.64 -9.47 5.89
N GLU A 208 -18.05 -8.27 5.84
CA GLU A 208 -18.69 -7.04 6.32
C GLU A 208 -19.92 -6.67 5.47
N ILE A 209 -19.90 -6.89 4.15
CA ILE A 209 -21.08 -6.73 3.29
C ILE A 209 -22.23 -7.64 3.74
N ASP A 210 -21.94 -8.91 4.03
CA ASP A 210 -22.97 -9.84 4.49
C ASP A 210 -23.53 -9.42 5.86
N ALA A 211 -22.67 -9.03 6.80
CA ALA A 211 -23.09 -8.49 8.09
C ALA A 211 -23.95 -7.23 7.95
N MET A 212 -23.58 -6.30 7.06
CA MET A 212 -24.37 -5.09 6.80
C MET A 212 -25.75 -5.42 6.25
N ARG A 213 -25.86 -6.39 5.33
CA ARG A 213 -27.15 -6.83 4.78
C ARG A 213 -28.04 -7.48 5.85
N ASP A 214 -27.44 -8.27 6.73
CA ASP A 214 -28.17 -8.87 7.85
C ASP A 214 -28.71 -7.80 8.80
N ILE A 215 -27.89 -6.80 9.15
CA ILE A 215 -28.32 -5.65 9.96
C ILE A 215 -29.41 -4.85 9.24
N GLN A 216 -29.27 -4.58 7.93
CA GLN A 216 -30.30 -3.89 7.14
C GLN A 216 -31.65 -4.62 7.18
N SER A 217 -31.62 -5.95 7.03
CA SER A 217 -32.82 -6.79 7.10
C SER A 217 -33.46 -6.72 8.48
N ARG A 218 -32.65 -6.84 9.54
CA ARG A 218 -33.10 -6.77 10.94
C ARG A 218 -33.70 -5.42 11.30
N LEU A 219 -33.09 -4.33 10.82
CA LEU A 219 -33.57 -2.96 11.02
C LEU A 219 -34.75 -2.61 10.10
N GLY A 220 -35.09 -3.44 9.10
CA GLY A 220 -36.17 -3.16 8.16
C GLY A 220 -35.88 -1.95 7.26
N CYS A 221 -34.61 -1.77 6.87
CA CYS A 221 -34.23 -0.78 5.87
C CYS A 221 -34.89 -1.12 4.53
N SER A 222 -35.45 -0.12 3.84
CA SER A 222 -35.94 -0.30 2.47
C SER A 222 -34.78 -0.56 1.52
N ALA A 223 -34.95 -1.55 0.62
CA ALA A 223 -34.02 -1.85 -0.45
C ALA A 223 -33.87 -0.71 -1.46
#